data_AF-A0A5P8NDS0-F1
#
_entry.id   AF-A0A5P8NDS0-F1
#
_cell.length_a   1.000
_cell.length_b   1.000
_cell.length_c   1.000
_cell.angle_alpha   90.00
_cell.angle_beta   90.00
_cell.angle_gamma   90.00
#
_symmetry.space_group_name_H-M   'P 1'
#
loop_
_entity.id
_entity.type
_entity.pdbx_description
1 polymer ?
#
loop_
_entity_poly.entity_id
_entity_poly.type
_entity_poly.pdbx_seq_one_letter_code
_entity_poly.pdbx_strand_id
1 'polypeptide(L)'
;MKKIIISIIFLFLINIPYSVGVYSFSGVISSSSGTIKEIKEKLYDLQNNQRDLKIESKSLYQDQRLRTFFRDNLRRSEIKSIEFIINNYTYKKNTTNKVLLEKAANLEDVTNEKKSLLDQKKELYIRMTPYIKTSEMSRYLEYIKNDAKILKESKDIRTEIIVNNEILSTKVSIIEKRIEEHRNILNGALKIIVKQKIEQKINNLENNEKFKALRNELKLKVIEKTIVKVRILSSNLENDTDKSDIIIKKLEIYNLLLTELEAFKERLTQ
;
A
#
# COMPACT_ATOMS: atom_id res chain seq x y z
N MET A 1 39.64 -45.22 6.63
CA MET A 1 39.11 -44.38 5.52
C MET A 1 37.68 -43.84 5.74
N LYS A 2 36.79 -44.48 6.52
CA LYS A 2 35.42 -43.97 6.77
C LYS A 2 35.32 -42.65 7.58
N LYS A 3 36.31 -42.32 8.43
CA LYS A 3 36.29 -41.10 9.29
C LYS A 3 36.68 -39.80 8.57
N ILE A 4 37.44 -39.88 7.48
CA ILE A 4 37.92 -38.68 6.73
C ILE A 4 36.81 -38.11 5.83
N ILE A 5 35.95 -38.97 5.27
CA ILE A 5 34.85 -38.58 4.40
C ILE A 5 33.77 -37.80 5.17
N ILE A 6 33.52 -38.15 6.43
CA ILE A 6 32.54 -37.45 7.28
C ILE A 6 33.03 -36.04 7.66
N SER A 7 34.34 -35.86 7.84
CA SER A 7 34.93 -34.56 8.21
C SER A 7 34.90 -33.55 7.05
N ILE A 8 35.06 -34.01 5.81
CA ILE A 8 34.99 -33.16 4.60
C ILE A 8 33.55 -32.69 4.34
N ILE A 9 32.55 -33.53 4.63
CA ILE A 9 31.12 -33.20 4.51
C ILE A 9 30.68 -32.18 5.58
N PHE A 10 31.24 -32.25 6.80
CA PHE A 10 30.92 -31.32 7.89
C PHE A 10 31.51 -29.92 7.67
N LEU A 11 32.67 -29.82 7.01
CA LEU A 11 33.32 -28.56 6.63
C LEU A 11 32.66 -27.82 5.45
N PHE A 12 31.79 -28.49 4.69
CA PHE A 12 31.03 -27.89 3.60
C PHE A 12 29.81 -27.08 4.08
N LEU A 13 29.27 -27.38 5.27
CA LEU A 13 27.97 -26.88 5.73
C LEU A 13 28.02 -25.68 6.70
N ILE A 14 29.16 -25.36 7.33
CA ILE A 14 29.16 -24.51 8.55
C ILE A 14 29.71 -23.08 8.37
N ASN A 15 30.33 -22.70 7.25
CA ASN A 15 30.96 -21.35 7.16
C ASN A 15 30.62 -20.60 5.88
N ILE A 16 29.50 -19.86 5.91
CA ILE A 16 29.21 -18.76 4.97
C ILE A 16 29.10 -17.47 5.81
N PRO A 17 30.15 -16.64 5.90
CA PRO A 17 30.02 -15.30 6.48
C PRO A 17 29.38 -14.36 5.45
N TYR A 18 28.27 -13.73 5.84
CA TYR A 18 27.58 -12.71 5.05
C TYR A 18 28.15 -11.32 5.39
N SER A 19 28.67 -10.60 4.40
CA SER A 19 28.86 -9.15 4.49
C SER A 19 28.28 -8.52 3.22
N VAL A 20 27.21 -7.74 3.35
CA VAL A 20 26.63 -6.99 2.23
C VAL A 20 26.64 -5.50 2.61
N GLY A 21 27.41 -4.72 1.86
CA GLY A 21 27.41 -3.26 1.96
C GLY A 21 26.14 -2.68 1.36
N VAL A 22 25.48 -1.80 2.11
CA VAL A 22 24.24 -1.12 1.70
C VAL A 22 24.61 0.19 1.00
N TYR A 23 24.33 0.30 -0.30
CA TYR A 23 24.40 1.57 -1.01
C TYR A 23 23.07 2.32 -0.86
N SER A 24 23.13 3.54 -0.35
CA SER A 24 21.98 4.46 -0.31
C SER A 24 21.86 5.22 -1.63
N PHE A 25 20.66 5.27 -2.21
CA PHE A 25 20.38 6.20 -3.30
C PHE A 25 19.03 6.90 -3.14
N SER A 26 19.01 8.18 -3.51
CA SER A 26 17.91 9.14 -3.40
C SER A 26 16.99 9.06 -4.61
N GLY A 27 15.75 8.62 -4.39
CA GLY A 27 14.68 8.62 -5.39
C GLY A 27 13.58 9.59 -4.98
N VAL A 28 13.29 10.55 -5.85
CA VAL A 28 12.43 11.72 -5.66
C VAL A 28 10.97 11.30 -5.47
N ILE A 29 10.51 11.33 -4.22
CA ILE A 29 9.13 11.71 -3.90
C ILE A 29 9.18 13.23 -3.78
N SER A 30 8.26 13.97 -4.41
CA SER A 30 8.20 15.42 -4.20
C SER A 30 8.12 15.70 -2.70
N SER A 31 9.07 16.47 -2.19
CA SER A 31 9.23 16.83 -0.78
C SER A 31 8.06 17.65 -0.22
N SER A 32 7.05 17.95 -1.04
CA SER A 32 5.93 18.83 -0.72
C SER A 32 4.74 18.13 -0.06
N SER A 33 4.63 16.80 -0.17
CA SER A 33 3.61 16.02 0.54
C SER A 33 4.27 15.37 1.73
N GLY A 34 3.89 15.75 2.96
CA GLY A 34 4.53 15.34 4.21
C GLY A 34 4.80 13.84 4.38
N THR A 35 5.47 13.48 5.47
CA THR A 35 5.77 12.08 5.79
C THR A 35 4.49 11.24 5.96
N ILE A 36 4.58 9.90 5.85
CA ILE A 36 3.43 9.00 6.13
C ILE A 36 2.84 9.27 7.52
N LYS A 37 3.71 9.56 8.49
CA LYS A 37 3.31 9.92 9.85
C LYS A 37 2.50 11.22 9.85
N GLU A 38 3.02 12.29 9.25
CA GLU A 38 2.32 13.58 9.14
C GLU A 38 0.97 13.45 8.42
N ILE A 39 0.90 12.64 7.35
CA ILE A 39 -0.36 12.43 6.63
C ILE A 39 -1.38 11.69 7.51
N LYS A 40 -0.95 10.70 8.30
CA LYS A 40 -1.82 9.99 9.24
C LYS A 40 -2.32 10.90 10.36
N GLU A 41 -1.45 11.74 10.91
CA GLU A 41 -1.83 12.76 11.91
C GLU A 41 -2.84 13.75 11.33
N LYS A 42 -2.57 14.28 10.13
CA LYS A 42 -3.51 15.16 9.43
C LYS A 42 -4.87 14.48 9.16
N LEU A 43 -4.88 13.21 8.75
CA LEU A 43 -6.11 12.44 8.56
C LEU A 43 -6.90 12.27 9.86
N TYR A 44 -6.21 12.03 10.97
CA TYR A 44 -6.84 11.95 12.29
C TYR A 44 -7.53 13.26 12.67
N ASP A 45 -6.84 14.39 12.50
CA ASP A 45 -7.39 15.72 12.79
C ASP A 45 -8.59 16.03 11.89
N LEU A 46 -8.49 15.77 10.59
CA LEU A 46 -9.60 15.95 9.64
C LEU A 46 -10.82 15.10 9.99
N GLN A 47 -10.62 13.86 10.46
CA GLN A 47 -11.71 12.99 10.91
C GLN A 47 -12.40 13.52 12.18
N ASN A 48 -11.64 14.09 13.12
CA ASN A 48 -12.21 14.73 14.30
C ASN A 48 -13.01 15.99 13.89
N ASN A 49 -12.43 16.86 13.07
CA ASN A 49 -13.12 18.03 12.53
C ASN A 49 -14.42 17.65 11.80
N GLN A 50 -14.41 16.54 11.05
CA GLN A 50 -15.61 16.02 10.38
C GLN A 50 -16.70 15.60 11.38
N ARG A 51 -16.32 14.99 12.52
CA ARG A 51 -17.26 14.60 13.57
C ARG A 51 -17.87 15.83 14.24
N ASP A 52 -17.04 16.81 14.58
CA ASP A 52 -17.49 18.05 15.22
C ASP A 52 -18.45 18.82 14.32
N LEU A 53 -18.11 18.95 13.03
CA LEU A 53 -18.97 19.59 12.05
C LEU A 53 -20.31 18.85 11.84
N LYS A 54 -20.30 17.51 11.98
CA LYS A 54 -21.54 16.72 11.94
C LYS A 54 -22.43 17.00 13.16
N ILE A 55 -21.84 17.24 14.32
CA ILE A 55 -22.57 17.63 15.54
C ILE A 55 -23.15 19.05 15.36
N GLU A 56 -22.35 20.02 14.90
CA GLU A 56 -22.78 21.39 14.63
C GLU A 56 -23.94 21.42 13.62
N SER A 57 -23.80 20.67 12.53
CA SER A 57 -24.85 20.53 11.52
C SER A 57 -26.14 19.95 12.10
N LYS A 58 -26.04 18.96 12.99
CA LYS A 58 -27.21 18.36 13.64
C LYS A 58 -27.89 19.36 14.58
N SER A 59 -27.13 20.14 15.34
CA SER A 59 -27.68 21.21 16.21
C SER A 59 -28.45 22.22 15.38
N LEU A 60 -27.86 22.73 14.28
CA LEU A 60 -28.51 23.69 13.39
C LEU A 60 -29.87 23.17 12.88
N TYR A 61 -29.95 21.92 12.43
CA TYR A 61 -31.19 21.34 11.94
C TYR A 61 -32.22 21.02 13.03
N GLN A 62 -31.79 20.86 14.29
CA GLN A 62 -32.68 20.64 15.43
C GLN A 62 -33.24 21.96 15.97
N ASP A 63 -32.37 22.96 16.15
CA ASP A 63 -32.69 24.26 16.77
C ASP A 63 -33.37 25.22 15.79
N GLN A 64 -33.08 25.10 14.49
CA GLN A 64 -33.57 25.99 13.44
C GLN A 64 -34.12 25.19 12.25
N ARG A 65 -35.16 24.38 12.48
CA ARG A 65 -35.79 23.58 11.43
C ARG A 65 -36.23 24.46 10.27
N LEU A 66 -35.68 24.25 9.07
CA LEU A 66 -36.00 25.03 7.87
C LEU A 66 -37.52 25.24 7.65
N ARG A 67 -38.34 24.24 8.02
CA ARG A 67 -39.80 24.31 7.91
C ARG A 67 -40.45 25.41 8.75
N THR A 68 -39.86 25.81 9.87
CA THR A 68 -40.44 26.81 10.78
C THR A 68 -40.40 28.22 10.20
N PHE A 69 -39.55 28.45 9.19
CA PHE A 69 -39.44 29.75 8.52
C PHE A 69 -40.51 29.98 7.45
N PHE A 70 -41.20 28.95 6.97
CA PHE A 70 -42.21 29.11 5.93
C PHE A 70 -43.50 29.76 6.44
N ARG A 71 -44.19 30.51 5.56
CA ARG A 71 -45.53 31.04 5.83
C ARG A 71 -46.50 29.93 6.22
N ASP A 72 -47.35 30.20 7.21
CA ASP A 72 -48.31 29.21 7.72
C ASP A 72 -49.47 28.96 6.74
N ASN A 73 -49.73 29.90 5.83
CA ASN A 73 -50.86 29.90 4.90
C ASN A 73 -50.48 29.58 3.44
N LEU A 74 -49.46 28.73 3.22
CA LEU A 74 -49.03 28.34 1.87
C LEU A 74 -50.15 27.64 1.10
N ARG A 75 -50.39 28.08 -0.13
CA ARG A 75 -51.31 27.43 -1.07
C ARG A 75 -50.72 26.10 -1.55
N ARG A 76 -51.59 25.17 -1.97
CA ARG A 76 -51.16 23.90 -2.58
C ARG A 76 -50.22 24.08 -3.77
N SER A 77 -50.42 25.10 -4.59
CA SER A 77 -49.53 25.43 -5.70
C SER A 77 -48.14 25.86 -5.23
N GLU A 78 -48.06 26.64 -4.16
CA GLU A 78 -46.78 27.08 -3.56
C GLU A 78 -46.03 25.91 -2.94
N ILE A 79 -46.73 24.99 -2.27
CA ILE A 79 -46.14 23.75 -1.75
C ILE A 79 -45.50 22.93 -2.89
N LYS A 80 -46.22 22.74 -4.00
CA LYS A 80 -45.67 22.06 -5.20
C LYS A 80 -44.45 22.78 -5.76
N SER A 81 -44.44 24.13 -5.75
CA SER A 81 -43.27 24.90 -6.18
C SER A 81 -42.07 24.67 -5.26
N ILE A 82 -42.27 24.65 -3.93
CA ILE A 82 -41.21 24.36 -2.95
C ILE A 82 -40.64 22.95 -3.16
N GLU A 83 -41.50 21.95 -3.34
CA GLU A 83 -41.08 20.57 -3.63
C GLU A 83 -40.25 20.49 -4.91
N PHE A 84 -40.69 21.15 -5.98
CA PHE A 84 -39.94 21.22 -7.23
C PHE A 84 -38.57 21.89 -7.06
N ILE A 85 -38.50 22.98 -6.28
CA ILE A 85 -37.24 23.67 -5.96
C ILE A 85 -36.27 22.72 -5.24
N ILE A 86 -36.74 22.02 -4.19
CA ILE A 86 -35.93 21.07 -3.41
C ILE A 86 -35.46 19.89 -4.27
N ASN A 87 -36.35 19.34 -5.10
CA ASN A 87 -36.01 18.21 -5.97
C ASN A 87 -34.95 18.59 -7.00
N ASN A 88 -35.07 19.76 -7.63
CA ASN A 88 -34.07 20.25 -8.58
C ASN A 88 -32.72 20.50 -7.93
N TYR A 89 -32.70 21.11 -6.74
CA TYR A 89 -31.46 21.29 -5.98
C TYR A 89 -30.81 19.93 -5.67
N THR A 90 -31.60 18.97 -5.19
CA THR A 90 -31.10 17.64 -4.81
C THR A 90 -30.49 16.92 -6.01
N TYR A 91 -31.15 16.96 -7.16
CA TYR A 91 -30.64 16.39 -8.41
C TYR A 91 -29.30 17.02 -8.80
N LYS A 92 -29.24 18.36 -8.93
CA LYS A 92 -28.02 19.08 -9.33
C LYS A 92 -26.86 18.85 -8.36
N LYS A 93 -27.15 18.95 -7.06
CA LYS A 93 -26.18 18.73 -5.98
C LYS A 93 -25.55 17.34 -6.08
N ASN A 94 -26.37 16.30 -6.29
CA ASN A 94 -25.87 14.93 -6.36
C ASN A 94 -24.95 14.72 -7.57
N THR A 95 -25.32 15.27 -8.73
CA THR A 95 -24.50 15.21 -9.95
C THR A 95 -23.15 15.90 -9.73
N THR A 96 -23.14 17.15 -9.27
CA THR A 96 -21.89 17.90 -9.02
C THR A 96 -21.05 17.25 -7.92
N ASN A 97 -21.70 16.73 -6.87
CA ASN A 97 -20.99 16.05 -5.80
C ASN A 97 -20.33 14.74 -6.27
N LYS A 98 -20.92 14.03 -7.24
CA LYS A 98 -20.28 12.84 -7.82
C LYS A 98 -18.96 13.23 -8.52
N VAL A 99 -19.01 14.24 -9.38
CA VAL A 99 -17.83 14.74 -10.12
C VAL A 99 -16.75 15.24 -9.16
N LEU A 100 -17.12 15.98 -8.11
CA LEU A 100 -16.17 16.45 -7.09
C LEU A 100 -15.41 15.30 -6.42
N LEU A 101 -16.09 14.20 -6.09
CA LEU A 101 -15.47 13.07 -5.41
C LEU A 101 -14.53 12.28 -6.33
N GLU A 102 -14.93 12.11 -7.59
CA GLU A 102 -14.11 11.47 -8.62
C GLU A 102 -12.81 12.25 -8.86
N LYS A 103 -12.93 13.56 -9.09
CA LYS A 103 -11.77 14.45 -9.25
C LYS A 103 -10.86 14.47 -8.03
N ALA A 104 -11.43 14.53 -6.83
CA ALA A 104 -10.65 14.48 -5.59
C ALA A 104 -9.83 13.18 -5.46
N ALA A 105 -10.41 12.05 -5.83
CA ALA A 105 -9.72 10.75 -5.82
C ALA A 105 -8.60 10.68 -6.86
N ASN A 106 -8.78 11.35 -8.00
CA ASN A 106 -7.76 11.45 -9.04
C ASN A 106 -6.73 12.57 -8.81
N LEU A 107 -6.77 13.23 -7.64
CA LEU A 107 -5.90 14.36 -7.31
C LEU A 107 -6.01 15.56 -8.29
N GLU A 108 -7.18 15.72 -8.92
CA GLU A 108 -7.49 16.83 -9.83
C GLU A 108 -7.97 18.08 -9.07
N ASP A 109 -7.94 19.24 -9.72
CA ASP A 109 -8.53 20.47 -9.17
C ASP A 109 -10.05 20.38 -9.09
N VAL A 110 -10.57 20.63 -7.88
CA VAL A 110 -11.99 20.56 -7.50
C VAL A 110 -12.61 21.93 -7.20
N THR A 111 -11.86 23.02 -7.41
CA THR A 111 -12.27 24.38 -7.02
C THR A 111 -13.60 24.77 -7.66
N ASN A 112 -13.79 24.41 -8.94
CA ASN A 112 -15.00 24.71 -9.69
C ASN A 112 -16.23 23.96 -9.16
N GLU A 113 -16.08 22.67 -8.82
CA GLU A 113 -17.17 21.86 -8.29
C GLU A 113 -17.57 22.31 -6.89
N LYS A 114 -16.58 22.66 -6.04
CA LYS A 114 -16.84 23.25 -4.71
C LYS A 114 -17.65 24.54 -4.83
N LYS A 115 -17.24 25.45 -5.72
CA LYS A 115 -17.97 26.69 -6.01
C LYS A 115 -19.38 26.42 -6.53
N SER A 116 -19.52 25.49 -7.48
CA SER A 116 -20.82 25.13 -8.05
C SER A 116 -21.80 24.61 -6.99
N LEU A 117 -21.34 23.79 -6.03
CA LEU A 117 -22.19 23.33 -4.93
C LEU A 117 -22.69 24.47 -4.02
N LEU A 118 -21.84 25.46 -3.75
CA LEU A 118 -22.22 26.66 -2.99
C LEU A 118 -23.22 27.51 -3.77
N ASP A 119 -22.98 27.73 -5.07
CA ASP A 119 -23.87 28.49 -5.93
C ASP A 119 -25.25 27.82 -6.06
N GLN A 120 -25.30 26.49 -6.19
CA GLN A 120 -26.55 25.72 -6.19
C GLN A 120 -27.30 25.85 -4.87
N LYS A 121 -26.60 25.85 -3.73
CA LYS A 121 -27.22 26.04 -2.41
C LYS A 121 -27.74 27.48 -2.25
N LYS A 122 -27.00 28.48 -2.74
CA LYS A 122 -27.45 29.87 -2.76
C LYS A 122 -28.73 30.04 -3.60
N GLU A 123 -28.76 29.46 -4.79
CA GLU A 123 -29.93 29.48 -5.67
C GLU A 123 -31.15 28.80 -5.03
N LEU A 124 -30.95 27.67 -4.32
CA LEU A 124 -32.00 27.04 -3.51
C LEU A 124 -32.63 28.06 -2.55
N TYR A 125 -31.80 28.76 -1.77
CA TYR A 125 -32.29 29.71 -0.77
C TYR A 125 -32.99 30.92 -1.37
N ILE A 126 -32.44 31.48 -2.45
CA ILE A 126 -33.06 32.60 -3.20
C ILE A 126 -34.46 32.20 -3.67
N ARG A 127 -34.59 31.01 -4.26
CA ARG A 127 -35.87 30.49 -4.74
C ARG A 127 -36.86 30.17 -3.61
N MET A 128 -36.37 29.87 -2.41
CA MET A 128 -37.20 29.61 -1.24
C MET A 128 -37.70 30.89 -0.54
N THR A 129 -36.98 32.01 -0.67
CA THR A 129 -37.29 33.29 0.00
C THR A 129 -38.76 33.76 -0.14
N PRO A 130 -39.45 33.66 -1.30
CA PRO A 130 -40.85 34.10 -1.42
C PRO A 130 -41.84 33.35 -0.52
N TYR A 131 -41.44 32.20 0.02
CA TYR A 131 -42.28 31.36 0.87
C TYR A 131 -42.00 31.56 2.37
N ILE A 132 -41.03 32.40 2.73
CA ILE A 132 -40.60 32.64 4.11
C ILE A 132 -41.47 33.71 4.78
N LYS A 133 -41.74 33.55 6.08
CA LYS A 133 -42.42 34.57 6.90
C LYS A 133 -41.56 35.83 6.95
N THR A 134 -42.12 36.98 6.60
CA THR A 134 -41.39 38.26 6.68
C THR A 134 -40.88 38.53 8.10
N SER A 135 -41.65 38.16 9.13
CA SER A 135 -41.26 38.29 10.55
C SER A 135 -40.03 37.46 10.94
N GLU A 136 -39.73 36.38 10.20
CA GLU A 136 -38.62 35.48 10.48
C GLU A 136 -37.41 35.71 9.57
N MET A 137 -37.45 36.69 8.67
CA MET A 137 -36.44 36.87 7.62
C MET A 137 -35.02 37.01 8.19
N SER A 138 -34.85 37.75 9.30
CA SER A 138 -33.54 37.91 9.95
C SER A 138 -32.97 36.58 10.44
N ARG A 139 -33.79 35.75 11.10
CA ARG A 139 -33.38 34.43 11.59
C ARG A 139 -33.14 33.45 10.43
N TYR A 140 -33.91 33.57 9.35
CA TYR A 140 -33.70 32.77 8.14
C TYR A 140 -32.37 33.10 7.44
N LEU A 141 -31.99 34.37 7.36
CA LEU A 141 -30.70 34.77 6.80
C LEU A 141 -29.52 34.28 7.66
N GLU A 142 -29.67 34.30 8.99
CA GLU A 142 -28.70 33.72 9.90
C GLU A 142 -28.57 32.20 9.72
N TYR A 143 -29.70 31.49 9.62
CA TYR A 143 -29.73 30.06 9.28
C TYR A 143 -28.98 29.76 7.98
N ILE A 144 -29.25 30.53 6.92
CA ILE A 144 -28.58 30.37 5.61
C ILE A 144 -27.07 30.54 5.75
N LYS A 145 -26.63 31.56 6.49
CA LYS A 145 -25.20 31.84 6.71
C LYS A 145 -24.50 30.65 7.38
N ASN A 146 -25.12 30.10 8.43
CA ASN A 146 -24.58 28.98 9.17
C ASN A 146 -24.58 27.69 8.33
N ASP A 147 -25.67 27.37 7.64
CA ASP A 147 -25.74 26.20 6.77
C ASP A 147 -24.72 26.29 5.62
N ALA A 148 -24.55 27.47 5.00
CA ALA A 148 -23.57 27.67 3.94
C ALA A 148 -22.12 27.51 4.43
N LYS A 149 -21.81 28.01 5.63
CA LYS A 149 -20.50 27.80 6.29
C LYS A 149 -20.24 26.32 6.50
N ILE A 150 -21.20 25.60 7.11
CA ILE A 150 -21.11 24.16 7.36
C ILE A 150 -20.95 23.38 6.05
N LEU A 151 -21.70 23.74 5.00
CA LEU A 151 -21.59 23.10 3.70
C LEU A 151 -20.18 23.26 3.13
N LYS A 152 -19.62 24.47 3.18
CA LYS A 152 -18.27 24.75 2.68
C LYS A 152 -17.23 23.92 3.43
N GLU A 153 -17.20 24.02 4.76
CA GLU A 153 -16.26 23.30 5.62
C GLU A 153 -16.39 21.79 5.45
N SER A 154 -17.61 21.27 5.31
CA SER A 154 -17.86 19.84 5.10
C SER A 154 -17.28 19.34 3.79
N LYS A 155 -17.35 20.15 2.72
CA LYS A 155 -16.78 19.80 1.42
C LYS A 155 -15.26 19.90 1.43
N ASP A 156 -14.72 20.93 2.07
CA ASP A 156 -13.28 21.09 2.21
C ASP A 156 -12.66 19.91 2.98
N ILE A 157 -13.18 19.60 4.16
CA ILE A 157 -12.71 18.45 4.98
C ILE A 157 -12.85 17.14 4.21
N ARG A 158 -14.01 16.90 3.57
CA ARG A 158 -14.23 15.64 2.84
C ARG A 158 -13.25 15.47 1.68
N THR A 159 -13.01 16.52 0.90
CA THR A 159 -12.04 16.46 -0.20
C THR A 159 -10.63 16.28 0.33
N GLU A 160 -10.25 16.98 1.40
CA GLU A 160 -8.93 16.82 2.01
C GLU A 160 -8.69 15.40 2.53
N ILE A 161 -9.70 14.76 3.13
CA ILE A 161 -9.59 13.35 3.55
C ILE A 161 -9.31 12.43 2.35
N ILE A 162 -10.05 12.61 1.25
CA ILE A 162 -9.87 11.80 0.03
C ILE A 162 -8.45 12.00 -0.51
N VAL A 163 -8.04 13.24 -0.74
CA VAL A 163 -6.72 13.59 -1.27
C VAL A 163 -5.59 13.00 -0.39
N ASN A 164 -5.68 13.13 0.94
CA ASN A 164 -4.64 12.60 1.83
C ASN A 164 -4.61 11.07 1.84
N ASN A 165 -5.75 10.40 1.72
CA ASN A 165 -5.79 8.94 1.57
C ASN A 165 -5.14 8.47 0.27
N GLU A 166 -5.37 9.17 -0.85
CA GLU A 166 -4.78 8.83 -2.14
C GLU A 166 -3.26 9.08 -2.18
N ILE A 167 -2.81 10.19 -1.57
CA ILE A 167 -1.38 10.47 -1.38
C ILE A 167 -0.74 9.37 -0.52
N LEU A 168 -1.38 8.97 0.58
CA LEU A 168 -0.89 7.91 1.45
C LEU A 168 -0.79 6.57 0.70
N SER A 169 -1.84 6.19 0.00
CA SER A 169 -1.90 4.96 -0.82
C SER A 169 -0.77 4.92 -1.84
N THR A 170 -0.60 6.01 -2.59
CA THR A 170 0.46 6.15 -3.60
C THR A 170 1.85 6.03 -2.96
N LYS A 171 2.11 6.70 -1.83
CA LYS A 171 3.39 6.61 -1.12
C LYS A 171 3.69 5.19 -0.65
N VAL A 172 2.69 4.48 -0.10
CA VAL A 172 2.84 3.09 0.35
C VAL A 172 3.18 2.19 -0.84
N SER A 173 2.46 2.31 -1.95
CA SER A 173 2.70 1.51 -3.16
C SER A 173 4.12 1.71 -3.72
N ILE A 174 4.62 2.95 -3.74
CA ILE A 174 6.01 3.25 -4.15
C ILE A 174 7.02 2.57 -3.23
N ILE A 175 6.80 2.63 -1.91
CA ILE A 175 7.69 2.00 -0.92
C ILE A 175 7.69 0.47 -1.10
N GLU A 176 6.52 -0.15 -1.25
CA GLU A 176 6.38 -1.59 -1.46
C GLU A 176 7.11 -2.04 -2.72
N LYS A 177 6.91 -1.34 -3.84
CA LYS A 177 7.61 -1.62 -5.09
C LYS A 177 9.13 -1.55 -4.90
N ARG A 178 9.61 -0.54 -4.16
CA ARG A 178 11.04 -0.36 -3.89
C ARG A 178 11.62 -1.44 -2.98
N ILE A 179 10.87 -1.88 -1.97
CA ILE A 179 11.26 -3.00 -1.11
C ILE A 179 11.43 -4.26 -1.97
N GLU A 180 10.49 -4.52 -2.88
CA GLU A 180 10.54 -5.67 -3.78
C GLU A 180 11.72 -5.60 -4.75
N GLU A 181 11.98 -4.43 -5.35
CA GLU A 181 13.16 -4.21 -6.20
C GLU A 181 14.47 -4.47 -5.43
N HIS A 182 14.62 -3.92 -4.22
CA HIS A 182 15.79 -4.14 -3.38
C HIS A 182 15.93 -5.61 -2.96
N ARG A 183 14.82 -6.30 -2.69
CA ARG A 183 14.80 -7.73 -2.35
C ARG A 183 15.31 -8.57 -3.50
N ASN A 184 14.90 -8.25 -4.73
CA ASN A 184 15.35 -8.94 -5.93
C ASN A 184 16.84 -8.70 -6.21
N ILE A 185 17.32 -7.46 -6.05
CA ILE A 185 18.75 -7.13 -6.16
C ILE A 185 19.58 -7.92 -5.14
N LEU A 186 19.15 -7.92 -3.86
CA LEU A 186 19.83 -8.65 -2.79
C LEU A 186 19.84 -10.16 -3.07
N ASN A 187 18.71 -10.73 -3.49
CA ASN A 187 18.61 -12.14 -3.86
C ASN A 187 19.56 -12.50 -5.01
N GLY A 188 19.67 -11.65 -6.03
CA GLY A 188 20.60 -11.83 -7.14
C GLY A 188 22.06 -11.82 -6.67
N ALA A 189 22.45 -10.84 -5.86
CA ALA A 189 23.79 -10.74 -5.30
C ALA A 189 24.15 -11.95 -4.42
N LEU A 190 23.21 -12.37 -3.56
CA LEU A 190 23.37 -13.55 -2.72
C LEU A 190 23.56 -14.83 -3.53
N LYS A 191 22.80 -15.00 -4.62
CA LYS A 191 22.94 -16.17 -5.51
C LYS A 191 24.34 -16.24 -6.13
N ILE A 192 24.91 -15.11 -6.54
CA ILE A 192 26.28 -15.02 -7.08
C ILE A 192 27.29 -15.43 -6.00
N ILE A 193 27.18 -14.88 -4.79
CA ILE A 193 28.10 -15.18 -3.68
C ILE A 193 28.04 -16.66 -3.31
N VAL A 194 26.83 -17.23 -3.19
CA VAL A 194 26.63 -18.65 -2.88
C VAL A 194 27.25 -19.52 -3.96
N LYS A 195 27.03 -19.20 -5.24
CA LYS A 195 27.63 -19.93 -6.36
C LYS A 195 29.15 -19.90 -6.30
N GLN A 196 29.76 -18.72 -6.17
CA GLN A 196 31.21 -18.58 -6.03
C GLN A 196 31.76 -19.37 -4.84
N LYS A 197 31.03 -19.43 -3.71
CA LYS A 197 31.42 -20.23 -2.55
C LYS A 197 31.34 -21.73 -2.81
N ILE A 198 30.33 -22.19 -3.52
CA ILE A 198 30.19 -23.60 -3.90
C ILE A 198 31.33 -23.99 -4.85
N GLU A 199 31.60 -23.19 -5.87
CA GLU A 199 32.73 -23.37 -6.78
C GLU A 199 34.08 -23.40 -6.02
N GLN A 200 34.32 -22.44 -5.12
CA GLN A 200 35.51 -22.44 -4.26
C GLN A 200 35.64 -23.73 -3.45
N LYS A 201 34.54 -24.23 -2.89
CA LYS A 201 34.54 -25.46 -2.08
C LYS A 201 34.77 -26.71 -2.93
N ILE A 202 34.20 -26.78 -4.14
CA ILE A 202 34.47 -27.85 -5.11
C ILE A 202 35.95 -27.81 -5.52
N ASN A 203 36.48 -26.64 -5.88
CA ASN A 203 37.89 -26.48 -6.24
C ASN A 203 38.84 -26.87 -5.08
N ASN A 204 38.48 -26.55 -3.84
CA ASN A 204 39.25 -26.96 -2.66
C ASN A 204 39.22 -28.49 -2.46
N LEU A 205 38.10 -29.15 -2.77
CA LEU A 205 37.99 -30.61 -2.74
C LEU A 205 38.85 -31.24 -3.83
N GLU A 206 38.73 -30.75 -5.08
CA GLU A 206 39.54 -31.17 -6.22
C GLU A 206 41.04 -31.05 -5.91
N ASN A 207 41.45 -29.98 -5.23
CA ASN A 207 42.83 -29.71 -4.90
C ASN A 207 43.36 -30.41 -3.66
N ASN A 208 42.50 -31.03 -2.85
CA ASN A 208 42.90 -31.73 -1.64
C ASN A 208 43.73 -32.97 -1.97
N GLU A 209 44.92 -33.11 -1.37
CA GLU A 209 45.83 -34.23 -1.66
C GLU A 209 45.19 -35.60 -1.42
N LYS A 210 44.39 -35.75 -0.36
CA LYS A 210 43.71 -37.02 -0.06
C LYS A 210 42.65 -37.35 -1.10
N PHE A 211 42.01 -36.34 -1.68
CA PHE A 211 41.04 -36.54 -2.76
C PHE A 211 41.74 -36.80 -4.09
N LYS A 212 42.82 -36.06 -4.41
CA LYS A 212 43.65 -36.25 -5.60
C LYS A 212 44.21 -37.67 -5.70
N ALA A 213 44.69 -38.21 -4.58
CA ALA A 213 45.25 -39.56 -4.48
C ALA A 213 44.22 -40.69 -4.70
N LEU A 214 42.92 -40.40 -4.72
CA LEU A 214 41.90 -41.40 -5.01
C LEU A 214 41.87 -41.76 -6.51
N ARG A 215 41.60 -43.03 -6.80
CA ARG A 215 41.20 -43.47 -8.14
C ARG A 215 39.87 -42.82 -8.54
N ASN A 216 39.65 -42.61 -9.84
CA ASN A 216 38.45 -41.93 -10.34
C ASN A 216 37.14 -42.59 -9.87
N GLU A 217 37.06 -43.92 -9.84
CA GLU A 217 35.92 -44.66 -9.29
C GLU A 217 35.59 -44.27 -7.84
N LEU A 218 36.61 -44.04 -7.01
CA LEU A 218 36.44 -43.64 -5.61
C LEU A 218 36.08 -42.16 -5.49
N LYS A 219 36.63 -41.29 -6.37
CA LYS A 219 36.23 -39.88 -6.46
C LYS A 219 34.75 -39.77 -6.80
N LEU A 220 34.29 -40.49 -7.82
CA LEU A 220 32.88 -40.54 -8.24
C LEU A 220 31.97 -40.99 -7.09
N LYS A 221 32.32 -42.07 -6.38
CA LYS A 221 31.55 -42.53 -5.21
C LYS A 221 31.43 -41.49 -4.11
N VAL A 222 32.46 -40.66 -3.88
CA VAL A 222 32.40 -39.58 -2.88
C VAL A 222 31.42 -38.49 -3.33
N ILE A 223 31.44 -38.08 -4.60
CA ILE A 223 30.55 -37.04 -5.12
C ILE A 223 29.10 -37.52 -5.17
N GLU A 224 28.85 -38.74 -5.66
CA GLU A 224 27.51 -39.33 -5.68
C GLU A 224 26.89 -39.42 -4.28
N LYS A 225 27.67 -39.82 -3.28
CA LYS A 225 27.20 -39.89 -1.91
C LYS A 225 26.84 -38.52 -1.35
N THR A 226 27.53 -37.48 -1.80
CA THR A 226 27.24 -36.08 -1.44
C THR A 226 25.96 -35.60 -2.13
N ILE A 227 25.79 -35.86 -3.43
CA ILE A 227 24.58 -35.56 -4.19
C ILE A 227 23.35 -36.21 -3.53
N VAL A 228 23.41 -37.51 -3.22
CA VAL A 228 22.31 -38.23 -2.55
C VAL A 228 21.94 -37.56 -1.23
N LYS A 229 22.94 -37.17 -0.42
CA LYS A 229 22.70 -36.51 0.85
C LYS A 229 22.01 -35.15 0.67
N VAL A 230 22.45 -34.35 -0.30
CA VAL A 230 21.82 -33.05 -0.58
C VAL A 230 20.39 -33.24 -1.10
N ARG A 231 20.13 -34.21 -1.98
CA ARG A 231 18.76 -34.53 -2.45
C ARG A 231 17.81 -34.90 -1.32
N ILE A 232 18.27 -35.70 -0.33
CA ILE A 232 17.47 -36.02 0.86
C ILE A 232 17.15 -34.75 1.65
N LEU A 233 18.14 -33.88 1.85
CA LEU A 233 17.94 -32.62 2.56
C LEU A 233 16.97 -31.68 1.81
N SER A 234 17.06 -31.60 0.48
CA SER A 234 16.10 -30.86 -0.35
C SER A 234 14.70 -31.44 -0.23
N SER A 235 14.53 -32.75 -0.40
CA SER A 235 13.22 -33.40 -0.34
C SER A 235 12.57 -33.25 1.04
N ASN A 236 13.34 -33.29 2.12
CA ASN A 236 12.82 -33.02 3.46
C ASN A 236 12.29 -31.59 3.61
N LEU A 237 12.95 -30.60 2.99
CA LEU A 237 12.50 -29.21 3.00
C LEU A 237 11.32 -28.96 2.04
N GLU A 238 11.23 -29.67 0.92
CA GLU A 238 10.09 -29.59 -0.01
C GLU A 238 8.80 -30.13 0.62
N ASN A 239 8.93 -31.13 1.48
CA ASN A 239 7.83 -31.73 2.24
C ASN A 239 7.53 -31.00 3.56
N ASP A 240 8.28 -29.94 3.88
CA ASP A 240 8.01 -29.14 5.06
C ASP A 240 6.70 -28.35 4.86
N THR A 241 5.81 -28.40 5.85
CA THR A 241 4.56 -27.65 5.83
C THR A 241 4.78 -26.15 6.05
N ASP A 242 5.90 -25.78 6.69
CA ASP A 242 6.29 -24.37 6.78
C ASP A 242 6.86 -23.91 5.43
N LYS A 243 6.21 -22.89 4.84
CA LYS A 243 6.66 -22.24 3.61
C LYS A 243 7.26 -20.86 3.88
N SER A 244 7.94 -20.72 5.01
CA SER A 244 8.67 -19.51 5.35
C SER A 244 9.75 -19.18 4.30
N ASP A 245 10.05 -17.90 4.12
CA ASP A 245 11.07 -17.41 3.17
C ASP A 245 12.43 -18.08 3.38
N ILE A 246 12.74 -18.47 4.63
CA ILE A 246 13.98 -19.16 4.99
C ILE A 246 14.05 -20.55 4.36
N ILE A 247 12.94 -21.30 4.36
CA ILE A 247 12.88 -22.64 3.78
C ILE A 247 13.02 -22.56 2.26
N ILE A 248 12.34 -21.61 1.62
CA ILE A 248 12.46 -21.34 0.19
C ILE A 248 13.91 -21.02 -0.19
N LYS A 249 14.58 -20.14 0.58
CA LYS A 249 15.99 -19.79 0.35
C LYS A 249 16.94 -20.97 0.54
N LYS A 250 16.71 -21.83 1.54
CA LYS A 250 17.52 -23.05 1.74
C LYS A 250 17.37 -24.02 0.57
N LEU A 251 16.16 -24.20 0.06
CA LEU A 251 15.88 -25.01 -1.13
C LEU A 251 16.61 -24.47 -2.36
N GLU A 252 16.56 -23.16 -2.61
CA GLU A 252 17.30 -22.52 -3.71
C GLU A 252 18.81 -22.81 -3.62
N ILE A 253 19.40 -22.74 -2.42
CA ILE A 253 20.83 -23.03 -2.19
C ILE A 253 21.13 -24.50 -2.46
N TYR A 254 20.31 -25.43 -1.98
CA TYR A 254 20.53 -26.86 -2.21
C TYR A 254 20.39 -27.23 -3.68
N ASN A 255 19.44 -26.64 -4.39
CA ASN A 255 19.30 -26.84 -5.84
C ASN A 255 20.54 -26.34 -6.58
N LEU A 256 21.06 -25.17 -6.22
CA LEU A 256 22.29 -24.65 -6.82
C LEU A 256 23.50 -25.55 -6.51
N LEU A 257 23.61 -26.05 -5.27
CA LEU A 257 24.66 -27.01 -4.89
C LEU A 257 24.55 -28.32 -5.67
N LEU A 258 23.34 -28.85 -5.88
CA LEU A 258 23.12 -30.07 -6.66
C LEU A 258 23.59 -29.89 -8.10
N THR A 259 23.20 -28.79 -8.75
CA THR A 259 23.62 -28.49 -10.13
C THR A 259 25.13 -28.44 -10.27
N GLU A 260 25.83 -27.75 -9.36
CA GLU A 260 27.29 -27.63 -9.43
C GLU A 260 28.01 -28.97 -9.09
N LEU A 261 27.46 -29.78 -8.18
CA LEU A 261 27.99 -31.11 -7.88
C LEU A 261 27.79 -32.10 -9.03
N GLU A 262 26.65 -32.03 -9.72
CA GLU A 262 26.37 -32.86 -10.91
C GLU A 262 27.31 -32.49 -12.07
N ALA A 263 27.50 -31.21 -12.34
CA ALA A 263 28.48 -30.73 -13.32
C ALA A 263 29.91 -31.17 -12.96
N PHE A 264 30.27 -31.17 -11.67
CA PHE A 264 31.57 -31.69 -11.24
C PHE A 264 31.69 -33.21 -11.44
N LYS A 265 30.63 -33.97 -11.15
CA LYS A 265 30.61 -35.43 -11.40
C LYS A 265 30.86 -35.74 -12.87
N GLU A 266 30.23 -35.01 -13.80
CA GLU A 266 30.42 -35.19 -15.24
C GLU A 266 31.88 -34.94 -15.68
N ARG A 267 32.53 -33.91 -15.11
CA ARG A 267 33.96 -33.63 -15.36
C ARG A 267 34.90 -34.75 -14.90
N LEU A 268 34.49 -35.57 -13.93
CA LEU A 268 35.28 -36.72 -13.44
C LEU A 268 35.09 -38.00 -14.28
N THR A 269 34.06 -38.03 -15.13
CA THR A 269 33.78 -39.16 -16.04
C THR A 269 34.38 -38.99 -17.44
N GLN A 270 34.84 -37.78 -17.78
CA GLN A 270 35.62 -37.48 -18.99
C GLN A 270 37.10 -37.77 -18.76
#